data_AF-A0A822D3V9-F1
#
_entry.id   AF-A0A822D3V9-F1
#
_cell.length_a   1.000
_cell.length_b   1.000
_cell.length_c   1.000
_cell.angle_alpha   90.00
_cell.angle_beta   90.00
_cell.angle_gamma   90.00
#
_symmetry.space_group_name_H-M   'P 1'
#
loop_
_entity.id
_entity.type
_entity.pdbx_description
1 polymer ?
#
loop_
_entity_poly.entity_id
_entity_poly.type
_entity_poly.pdbx_seq_one_letter_code
_entity_poly.pdbx_strand_id
1 'polypeptide(L)' 'MRTGPGEEEFSKWLIKLGNGELASNEYDEIELPRSCMFD' A
#
# COMPACT_ATOMS: atom_id res chain seq x y z
N MET A 1 -8.45 -7.30 18.28
CA MET A 1 -7.77 -6.04 17.93
C MET A 1 -8.59 -5.40 16.82
N ARG A 2 -8.97 -4.13 16.96
CA ARG A 2 -9.89 -3.46 16.03
C ARG A 2 -9.02 -2.65 15.07
N THR A 3 -8.81 -3.19 13.87
CA THR A 3 -7.98 -2.61 12.82
C THR A 3 -8.51 -1.22 12.46
N GLY A 4 -7.66 -0.19 12.48
CA GLY A 4 -8.03 1.16 12.06
C GLY A 4 -8.31 1.21 10.55
N PRO A 5 -9.10 2.16 10.05
CA PRO A 5 -9.42 2.25 8.62
C PRO A 5 -8.18 2.32 7.71
N GLY A 6 -7.09 2.97 8.16
CA GLY A 6 -5.82 3.01 7.42
C GLY A 6 -5.04 1.69 7.42
N GLU A 7 -5.20 0.85 8.46
CA GLU A 7 -4.55 -0.47 8.51
C GLU A 7 -5.20 -1.46 7.53
N GLU A 8 -6.51 -1.35 7.28
CA GLU A 8 -7.19 -2.19 6.28
C GLU A 8 -6.71 -1.87 4.86
N GLU A 9 -6.58 -0.59 4.52
CA GLU A 9 -6.04 -0.16 3.23
C GLU A 9 -4.59 -0.59 3.03
N PHE A 10 -3.76 -0.44 4.06
CA PHE A 10 -2.38 -0.89 4.01
C PHE A 10 -2.27 -2.41 3.86
N SER A 11 -3.10 -3.17 4.57
CA SER A 11 -3.13 -4.63 4.44
C SER A 11 -3.49 -5.08 3.02
N LYS A 12 -4.48 -4.41 2.39
CA LYS A 12 -4.83 -4.67 0.98
C LYS A 12 -3.69 -4.33 0.02
N TRP A 13 -2.96 -3.25 0.29
CA TRP A 13 -1.79 -2.87 -0.51
C TRP A 13 -0.68 -3.91 -0.40
N LEU A 14 -0.37 -4.42 0.80
CA LEU A 14 0.63 -5.48 1.01
C LEU A 14 0.29 -6.78 0.25
N ILE A 15 -1.00 -7.15 0.18
CA ILE A 15 -1.45 -8.32 -0.57
C ILE A 15 -1.17 -8.13 -2.07
N LYS A 16 -1.51 -6.95 -2.63
CA LYS A 16 -1.24 -6.63 -4.04
C LYS A 16 0.25 -6.61 -4.36
N LEU A 17 1.08 -6.12 -3.43
CA LEU A 17 2.53 -6.14 -3.55
C LEU A 17 3.04 -7.60 -3.65
N GLY A 18 2.58 -8.48 -2.76
CA GLY A 18 2.96 -9.90 -2.77
C GLY A 18 2.51 -10.64 -4.05
N ASN A 19 1.41 -10.22 -4.66
CA ASN A 19 0.91 -10.78 -5.92
C ASN A 19 1.56 -10.17 -7.18
N GLY A 20 2.37 -9.11 -7.05
CA GLY A 20 2.94 -8.39 -8.19
C GLY A 20 1.91 -7.60 -9.01
N GLU A 21 0.79 -7.21 -8.40
CA GLU A 21 -0.31 -6.49 -9.06
C GLU A 21 -0.15 -4.96 -9.01
N LEU A 22 0.89 -4.48 -8.32
CA LEU A 22 1.17 -3.05 -8.22
C LEU A 22 1.92 -2.57 -9.46
N ALA A 23 1.42 -1.50 -10.06
CA ALA A 23 2.12 -0.81 -11.14
C ALA A 23 3.31 -0.03 -10.57
N SER A 24 4.44 -0.08 -11.27
CA SER A 24 5.56 0.82 -11.02
C SER A 24 5.39 2.14 -11.77
N ASN A 25 5.98 3.21 -11.24
CA ASN A 25 6.01 4.52 -11.88
C ASN A 25 7.10 4.58 -12.97
N GLU A 26 7.34 5.77 -13.53
CA GLU A 26 8.36 5.98 -14.59
C GLU A 26 9.81 5.69 -14.14
N TYR A 27 10.04 5.60 -12.83
CA TYR A 27 11.33 5.27 -12.22
C TYR A 27 11.44 3.81 -11.79
N ASP A 28 10.46 2.98 -12.17
CA ASP A 28 10.33 1.58 -11.75
C ASP A 28 10.14 1.40 -10.23
N GLU A 29 9.57 2.41 -9.58
CA GLU A 29 9.29 2.39 -8.13
C GLU A 29 7.82 2.11 -7.85
N ILE A 30 7.55 1.38 -6.77
CA ILE A 30 6.19 1.13 -6.28
C ILE A 30 5.81 2.22 -5.28
N GLU A 31 4.75 2.97 -5.58
CA GLU A 31 4.26 4.02 -4.70
C GLU A 31 3.54 3.47 -3.46
N LEU A 32 3.87 4.03 -2.30
CA LEU A 32 3.19 3.74 -1.03
C LEU A 32 1.82 4.44 -0.98
N PRO A 33 0.81 3.83 -0.32
CA PRO A 33 -0.46 4.49 -0.07
C PRO A 33 -0.25 5.77 0.75
N ARG A 34 -0.95 6.85 0.37
CA ARG A 34 -0.92 8.11 1.14
C ARG A 34 -1.41 7.94 2.57
N SER A 35 -2.27 6.96 2.85
CA SER A 35 -2.70 6.62 4.21
C SER A 35 -1.57 6.10 5.11
N CYS A 36 -0.41 5.77 4.53
CA CYS A 36 0.80 5.37 5.27
C CYS A 36 1.82 6.51 5.43
N MET A 37 1.62 7.64 4.76
CA MET A 37 2.46 8.82 4.90
C MET A 37 1.91 9.65 6.06
N PHE A 38 2.58 9.59 7.21
CA PHE A 38 2.29 10.45 8.35
C PHE A 38 2.89 11.84 8.08
N ASP A 39 2.09 12.89 8.28
CA ASP A 39 2.57 14.27 8.45
C ASP A 39 3.01 14.47 9.91
#